data_AF-A0A8T2Q031-F1
#
_entry.id   AF-A0A8T2Q031-F1
#
_cell.length_a   1.000
_cell.length_b   1.000
_cell.length_c   1.000
_cell.angle_alpha   90.00
_cell.angle_beta   90.00
_cell.angle_gamma   90.00
#
_symmetry.space_group_name_H-M   'P 1'
#
loop_
_entity.id
_entity.type
_entity.pdbx_description
1 polymer ?
#
loop_
_entity_poly.entity_id
_entity_poly.type
_entity_poly.pdbx_seq_one_letter_code
_entity_poly.pdbx_strand_id
1 'polypeptide(L)'
;MANTRRLPSSPSPSFFGRRSFLSAFAVIFLLFTVFATSSRDDSNSHTGSEELVSDISGQETHLMRRLTSVTSDPLRSKVDSLFKQATEHLSIANTYASYARISKLEMMKEVRIFTEQARAFTELLNKPRYRALLTASKINRNDLNSFYLELTDLIKVSREHMAEARAYFDNQLRAQKLNDTISSVTDQLAKAKKQGSFASLMAAKSIPKSLHCLSTRLMEERISNPSKFVDYGDPPPELEDPELYHYAIFSDNVLAASVVVNSAVANAREPEKHVFHVVTDKMNFWAMKAWFTLRPPNNVTHIEVKTVEDYTFLNSSYVPVLKQLKSADLLKFYFENQMENATKDARNMKFRNPKYLSMLNHLRFYLAQMYPNLHRILFLDDDIVVQKDLTALWEIDMDGKVNAAVETCFGSFHRYSQYMNFSHPLVKERFDPKACAWAYGMNLFDLDAWRKEKCTEEYHYWQTQNENRLLWKLGTLPPGLMTFYKTTKPLDKSWHVLGLGYNPNISHEKIKSAAVIHYNGNMKPWLDLGMKKYKKYWTKYIDSDMELIRACNIIMKRKQ
;
A
#
# COMPACT_ATOMS: atom_id res chain seq x y z
N MET A 1 62.79 -19.20 -3.30
CA MET A 1 61.82 -20.21 -3.78
C MET A 1 60.42 -19.62 -3.71
N ALA A 2 59.83 -19.22 -4.84
CA ALA A 2 58.39 -19.16 -5.04
C ALA A 2 58.12 -18.91 -6.54
N ASN A 3 57.38 -19.84 -7.13
CA ASN A 3 57.17 -20.04 -8.55
C ASN A 3 56.35 -18.94 -9.23
N THR A 4 56.84 -18.50 -10.39
CA THR A 4 56.09 -17.83 -11.45
C THR A 4 55.12 -18.81 -12.13
N ARG A 5 53.81 -18.54 -12.07
CA ARG A 5 52.82 -19.14 -12.99
C ARG A 5 52.07 -18.04 -13.72
N ARG A 6 52.35 -17.93 -15.03
CA ARG A 6 51.55 -17.20 -16.01
C ARG A 6 50.25 -17.97 -16.26
N LEU A 7 49.12 -17.29 -16.23
CA LEU A 7 47.83 -17.77 -16.73
C LEU A 7 47.56 -17.14 -18.12
N PRO A 8 46.86 -17.84 -19.03
CA PRO A 8 46.75 -17.48 -20.43
C PRO A 8 45.70 -16.39 -20.68
N SER A 9 45.98 -15.54 -21.65
CA SER A 9 45.07 -14.54 -22.22
C SER A 9 43.85 -15.19 -22.86
N SER A 10 42.65 -14.78 -22.44
CA SER A 10 41.38 -15.11 -23.10
C SER A 10 41.17 -14.27 -24.36
N PRO A 11 40.47 -14.80 -25.39
CA PRO A 11 40.27 -14.11 -26.66
C PRO A 11 39.18 -13.04 -26.55
N SER A 12 39.38 -11.95 -27.30
CA SER A 12 38.42 -10.86 -27.52
C SER A 12 37.06 -11.38 -28.02
N PRO A 13 35.92 -10.90 -27.49
CA PRO A 13 34.61 -11.26 -28.02
C PRO A 13 34.36 -10.54 -29.34
N SER A 14 33.90 -11.33 -30.31
CA SER A 14 33.58 -10.96 -31.68
C SER A 14 32.47 -9.90 -31.79
N PHE A 15 32.51 -9.16 -32.89
CA PHE A 15 31.71 -7.99 -33.25
C PHE A 15 30.17 -8.18 -33.35
N PHE A 16 29.63 -9.34 -32.94
CA PHE A 16 28.20 -9.70 -33.08
C PHE A 16 27.34 -9.39 -31.85
N GLY A 17 27.92 -9.02 -30.70
CA GLY A 17 27.19 -8.77 -29.44
C GLY A 17 26.59 -7.38 -29.23
N ARG A 18 26.84 -6.40 -30.12
CA ARG A 18 26.45 -4.98 -29.90
C ARG A 18 25.11 -4.57 -30.53
N ARG A 19 24.48 -5.39 -31.39
CA ARG A 19 23.21 -5.02 -32.05
C ARG A 19 21.95 -5.36 -31.24
N SER A 20 22.03 -6.29 -30.29
CA SER A 20 20.87 -6.70 -29.49
C SER A 20 20.58 -5.79 -28.28
N PHE A 21 21.51 -4.90 -27.90
CA PHE A 21 21.33 -3.99 -26.75
C PHE A 21 20.68 -2.64 -27.11
N LEU A 22 20.76 -2.21 -28.37
CA LEU A 22 20.19 -0.91 -28.81
C LEU A 22 18.67 -0.98 -29.11
N SER A 23 18.14 -2.16 -29.43
CA SER A 23 16.70 -2.35 -29.72
C SER A 23 15.83 -2.30 -28.47
N ALA A 24 16.34 -2.81 -27.33
CA ALA A 24 15.61 -2.85 -26.07
C ALA A 24 15.40 -1.45 -25.43
N PHE A 25 16.30 -0.50 -25.68
CA PHE A 25 16.18 0.87 -25.15
C PHE A 25 15.21 1.74 -25.94
N ALA A 26 15.04 1.50 -27.26
CA ALA A 26 14.14 2.30 -28.10
C ALA A 26 12.65 2.04 -27.78
N VAL A 27 12.29 0.82 -27.36
CA VAL A 27 10.92 0.45 -26.99
C VAL A 27 10.53 1.04 -25.63
N ILE A 28 11.48 1.19 -24.71
CA ILE A 28 11.25 1.79 -23.39
C ILE A 28 11.03 3.32 -23.51
N PHE A 29 11.70 3.99 -24.44
CA PHE A 29 11.58 5.44 -24.61
C PHE A 29 10.24 5.88 -25.26
N LEU A 30 9.67 5.06 -26.14
CA LEU A 30 8.37 5.32 -26.80
C LEU A 30 7.16 5.17 -25.88
N LEU A 31 7.26 4.39 -24.80
CA LEU A 31 6.20 4.26 -23.79
C LEU A 31 6.17 5.45 -22.82
N PHE A 32 7.29 6.16 -22.63
CA PHE A 32 7.37 7.31 -21.72
C PHE A 32 6.82 8.61 -22.31
N THR A 33 6.85 8.78 -23.63
CA THR A 33 6.39 10.03 -24.28
C THR A 33 4.87 10.15 -24.38
N VAL A 34 4.13 9.03 -24.37
CA VAL A 34 2.65 9.04 -24.46
C VAL A 34 1.98 9.48 -23.14
N PHE A 35 2.67 9.38 -22.00
CA PHE A 35 2.12 9.81 -20.71
C PHE A 35 2.17 11.32 -20.46
N ALA A 36 2.84 12.10 -21.31
CA ALA A 36 3.09 13.53 -21.06
C ALA A 36 2.12 14.51 -21.76
N THR A 37 1.16 14.04 -22.57
CA THR A 37 0.40 14.93 -23.49
C THR A 37 -1.12 14.78 -23.46
N SER A 38 -1.75 14.49 -22.32
CA SER A 38 -3.22 14.64 -22.19
C SER A 38 -3.63 15.43 -20.95
N SER A 39 -3.38 16.73 -21.02
CA SER A 39 -4.12 17.72 -20.25
C SER A 39 -4.62 18.78 -21.22
N ARG A 40 -5.87 18.64 -21.71
CA ARG A 40 -6.70 19.73 -22.23
C ARG A 40 -8.15 19.30 -22.46
N ASP A 41 -9.03 20.28 -22.33
CA ASP A 41 -10.46 20.26 -22.05
C ASP A 41 -11.43 19.83 -23.18
N ASP A 42 -12.64 19.50 -22.71
CA ASP A 42 -13.99 19.92 -23.15
C ASP A 42 -14.89 19.15 -24.15
N SER A 43 -16.16 19.07 -23.69
CA SER A 43 -17.46 19.15 -24.39
C SER A 43 -18.18 17.90 -24.97
N ASN A 44 -19.29 17.57 -24.28
CA ASN A 44 -20.66 17.23 -24.73
C ASN A 44 -21.02 16.19 -25.82
N SER A 45 -21.86 15.23 -25.37
CA SER A 45 -23.22 14.88 -25.86
C SER A 45 -23.49 13.59 -26.67
N HIS A 46 -24.56 12.88 -26.23
CA HIS A 46 -25.50 11.95 -26.92
C HIS A 46 -25.00 10.57 -27.43
N THR A 47 -25.73 9.43 -27.48
CA THR A 47 -26.92 8.77 -26.85
C THR A 47 -27.02 7.34 -27.47
N GLY A 48 -27.59 6.35 -26.75
CA GLY A 48 -28.10 5.04 -27.27
C GLY A 48 -27.28 3.79 -26.87
N SER A 49 -27.73 2.90 -25.95
CA SER A 49 -28.63 1.71 -26.11
C SER A 49 -28.05 0.66 -27.09
N GLU A 50 -27.81 -0.63 -26.80
CA GLU A 50 -28.53 -1.65 -26.02
C GLU A 50 -27.65 -2.92 -25.77
N GLU A 51 -28.00 -3.68 -24.72
CA GLU A 51 -27.93 -5.14 -24.40
C GLU A 51 -27.04 -6.14 -25.19
N LEU A 52 -26.63 -7.33 -24.70
CA LEU A 52 -26.53 -8.08 -23.43
C LEU A 52 -26.08 -9.49 -23.85
N VAL A 53 -24.95 -10.05 -23.38
CA VAL A 53 -24.79 -11.52 -23.15
C VAL A 53 -23.74 -11.76 -22.06
N SER A 54 -24.12 -12.56 -21.07
CA SER A 54 -23.38 -13.00 -19.89
C SER A 54 -22.36 -14.09 -20.14
N ASP A 55 -21.24 -14.11 -19.41
CA ASP A 55 -20.71 -15.38 -18.87
C ASP A 55 -19.86 -15.21 -17.59
N ILE A 56 -19.81 -16.30 -16.83
CA ILE A 56 -19.71 -16.39 -15.37
C ILE A 56 -18.25 -16.61 -14.92
N SER A 57 -17.61 -15.62 -14.27
CA SER A 57 -16.43 -15.84 -13.40
C SER A 57 -16.07 -14.71 -12.40
N GLY A 58 -16.90 -13.66 -12.25
CA GLY A 58 -16.51 -12.39 -11.61
C GLY A 58 -16.91 -12.17 -10.13
N GLN A 59 -17.16 -13.19 -9.32
CA GLN A 59 -17.91 -12.98 -8.07
C GLN A 59 -17.17 -12.28 -6.90
N GLU A 60 -15.84 -12.09 -6.93
CA GLU A 60 -15.13 -11.31 -5.89
C GLU A 60 -14.77 -9.87 -6.29
N THR A 61 -14.75 -9.53 -7.59
CA THR A 61 -14.47 -8.17 -8.08
C THR A 61 -15.72 -7.29 -8.15
N HIS A 62 -16.92 -7.87 -8.08
CA HIS A 62 -18.19 -7.15 -8.18
C HIS A 62 -18.65 -6.41 -6.90
N LEU A 63 -18.09 -6.73 -5.73
CA LEU A 63 -18.58 -6.17 -4.46
C LEU A 63 -18.00 -4.80 -4.11
N MET A 64 -16.89 -4.38 -4.70
CA MET A 64 -16.35 -3.02 -4.53
C MET A 64 -17.14 -1.92 -5.27
N ARG A 65 -18.20 -2.28 -6.01
CA ARG A 65 -18.99 -1.34 -6.84
C ARG A 65 -20.36 -0.97 -6.27
N ARG A 66 -20.77 -1.51 -5.11
CA ARG A 66 -22.08 -1.23 -4.48
C ARG A 66 -21.98 -0.42 -3.18
N LEU A 67 -21.19 0.65 -3.19
CA LEU A 67 -21.18 1.64 -2.11
C LEU A 67 -21.03 3.08 -2.64
N THR A 68 -21.65 3.34 -3.80
CA THR A 68 -21.84 4.68 -4.37
C THR A 68 -23.30 5.10 -4.21
N SER A 69 -23.65 5.53 -3.00
CA SER A 69 -24.50 6.70 -2.79
C SER A 69 -24.13 7.17 -1.39
N VAL A 70 -23.64 8.40 -1.20
CA VAL A 70 -24.40 9.63 -1.34
C VAL A 70 -23.38 10.78 -1.51
N THR A 71 -23.67 11.65 -2.49
CA THR A 71 -23.00 12.91 -2.93
C THR A 71 -21.72 12.87 -3.77
N SER A 72 -21.54 11.86 -4.63
CA SER A 72 -20.82 12.06 -5.91
C SER A 72 -21.73 11.62 -7.05
N ASP A 73 -21.78 12.41 -8.13
CA ASP A 73 -22.56 12.07 -9.31
C ASP A 73 -22.25 10.62 -9.71
N PRO A 74 -23.23 9.69 -9.66
CA PRO A 74 -22.99 8.28 -9.98
C PRO A 74 -22.37 8.10 -11.36
N LEU A 75 -22.58 9.07 -12.27
CA LEU A 75 -21.96 9.10 -13.58
C LEU A 75 -20.44 9.29 -13.52
N ARG A 76 -19.86 9.98 -12.52
CA ARG A 76 -18.41 10.22 -12.46
C ARG A 76 -17.61 8.95 -12.27
N SER A 77 -18.08 8.06 -11.38
CA SER A 77 -17.46 6.73 -11.19
C SER A 77 -17.55 5.86 -12.45
N LYS A 78 -18.65 6.03 -13.21
CA LYS A 78 -18.85 5.37 -14.50
C LYS A 78 -17.89 5.94 -15.54
N VAL A 79 -17.74 7.27 -15.61
CA VAL A 79 -16.80 7.97 -16.48
C VAL A 79 -15.36 7.54 -16.19
N ASP A 80 -14.91 7.54 -14.94
CA ASP A 80 -13.54 7.13 -14.59
C ASP A 80 -13.28 5.65 -14.94
N SER A 81 -14.27 4.78 -14.72
CA SER A 81 -14.20 3.38 -15.16
C SER A 81 -14.14 3.26 -16.68
N LEU A 82 -14.92 4.06 -17.42
CA LEU A 82 -14.93 4.07 -18.87
C LEU A 82 -13.60 4.60 -19.43
N PHE A 83 -13.03 5.64 -18.84
CA PHE A 83 -11.69 6.15 -19.21
C PHE A 83 -10.60 5.12 -18.96
N LYS A 84 -10.65 4.42 -17.82
CA LYS A 84 -9.72 3.34 -17.52
C LYS A 84 -9.86 2.19 -18.52
N GLN A 85 -11.09 1.76 -18.79
CA GLN A 85 -11.38 0.73 -19.79
C GLN A 85 -10.91 1.17 -21.19
N ALA A 86 -11.15 2.41 -21.59
CA ALA A 86 -10.69 2.98 -22.86
C ALA A 86 -9.15 3.00 -22.94
N THR A 87 -8.47 3.33 -21.85
CA THR A 87 -7.00 3.32 -21.79
C THR A 87 -6.44 1.90 -21.89
N GLU A 88 -7.08 0.94 -21.22
CA GLU A 88 -6.73 -0.48 -21.32
C GLU A 88 -6.94 -0.99 -22.76
N HIS A 89 -8.08 -0.68 -23.39
CA HIS A 89 -8.34 -1.03 -24.79
C HIS A 89 -7.40 -0.33 -25.78
N LEU A 90 -6.99 0.91 -25.51
CA LEU A 90 -5.97 1.62 -26.30
C LEU A 90 -4.61 0.90 -26.23
N SER A 91 -4.20 0.45 -25.05
CA SER A 91 -2.98 -0.34 -24.88
C SER A 91 -3.06 -1.67 -25.64
N ILE A 92 -4.21 -2.33 -25.58
CA ILE A 92 -4.46 -3.57 -26.33
C ILE A 92 -4.37 -3.29 -27.84
N ALA A 93 -5.10 -2.30 -28.35
CA ALA A 93 -5.10 -1.92 -29.76
C ALA A 93 -3.69 -1.58 -30.27
N ASN A 94 -2.91 -0.82 -29.50
CA ASN A 94 -1.52 -0.51 -29.82
C ASN A 94 -0.62 -1.75 -29.85
N THR A 95 -0.86 -2.72 -28.96
CA THR A 95 -0.14 -4.00 -28.95
C THR A 95 -0.45 -4.82 -30.18
N TYR A 96 -1.73 -4.96 -30.54
CA TYR A 96 -2.16 -5.62 -31.77
C TYR A 96 -1.60 -4.93 -33.03
N ALA A 97 -1.61 -3.59 -33.06
CA ALA A 97 -1.03 -2.82 -34.15
C ALA A 97 0.49 -3.02 -34.27
N SER A 98 1.21 -3.06 -33.15
CA SER A 98 2.65 -3.35 -33.12
C SER A 98 2.94 -4.77 -33.64
N TYR A 99 2.19 -5.76 -33.15
CA TYR A 99 2.32 -7.14 -33.63
C TYR A 99 2.02 -7.27 -35.12
N ALA A 100 0.95 -6.63 -35.61
CA ALA A 100 0.60 -6.61 -37.02
C ALA A 100 1.69 -5.97 -37.89
N ARG A 101 2.32 -4.88 -37.42
CA ARG A 101 3.46 -4.25 -38.10
C ARG A 101 4.66 -5.20 -38.19
N ILE A 102 5.04 -5.83 -37.07
CA ILE A 102 6.14 -6.80 -37.03
C ILE A 102 5.85 -7.98 -37.96
N SER A 103 4.64 -8.56 -37.87
CA SER A 103 4.22 -9.67 -38.72
C SER A 103 4.23 -9.32 -40.20
N LYS A 104 3.79 -8.10 -40.57
CA LYS A 104 3.87 -7.62 -41.96
C LYS A 104 5.31 -7.51 -42.45
N LEU A 105 6.20 -6.94 -41.64
CA LEU A 105 7.62 -6.78 -41.99
C LEU A 105 8.31 -8.13 -42.19
N GLU A 106 8.09 -9.09 -41.29
CA GLU A 106 8.64 -10.44 -41.44
C GLU A 106 8.08 -11.13 -42.69
N MET A 107 6.78 -11.03 -42.96
CA MET A 107 6.20 -11.64 -44.16
C MET A 107 6.74 -11.02 -45.46
N MET A 108 6.98 -9.70 -45.48
CA MET A 108 7.63 -9.04 -46.62
C MET A 108 9.06 -9.53 -46.85
N LYS A 109 9.80 -9.81 -45.77
CA LYS A 109 11.15 -10.36 -45.83
C LYS A 109 11.15 -11.77 -46.43
N GLU A 110 10.24 -12.64 -46.00
CA GLU A 110 10.12 -14.01 -46.55
C GLU A 110 9.77 -13.97 -48.06
N VAL A 111 8.82 -13.12 -48.48
CA VAL A 111 8.47 -12.94 -49.90
C VAL A 111 9.68 -12.54 -50.75
N ARG A 112 10.54 -11.66 -50.23
CA ARG A 112 11.77 -11.25 -50.92
C ARG A 112 12.71 -12.45 -51.11
N ILE A 113 12.93 -13.27 -50.08
CA ILE A 113 13.83 -14.42 -50.16
C ILE A 113 13.30 -15.44 -51.17
N PHE A 114 11.99 -15.75 -51.17
CA PHE A 114 11.41 -16.64 -52.17
C PHE A 114 11.52 -16.09 -53.60
N THR A 115 11.41 -14.77 -53.77
CA THR A 115 11.61 -14.12 -55.08
C THR A 115 13.06 -14.26 -55.57
N GLU A 116 14.03 -14.10 -54.67
CA GLU A 116 15.45 -14.30 -54.97
C GLU A 116 15.76 -15.77 -55.31
N GLN A 117 15.18 -16.73 -54.58
CA GLN A 117 15.30 -18.16 -54.88
C GLN A 117 14.68 -18.52 -56.24
N ALA A 118 13.48 -18.03 -56.55
CA ALA A 118 12.84 -18.24 -57.84
C ALA A 118 13.66 -17.66 -59.00
N ARG A 119 14.28 -16.49 -58.80
CA ARG A 119 15.23 -15.92 -59.76
C ARG A 119 16.46 -16.80 -59.94
N ALA A 120 17.05 -17.32 -58.87
CA ALA A 120 18.20 -18.22 -58.95
C ALA A 120 17.88 -19.51 -59.74
N PHE A 121 16.69 -20.11 -59.53
CA PHE A 121 16.24 -21.24 -60.34
C PHE A 121 16.09 -20.85 -61.81
N THR A 122 15.49 -19.69 -62.08
CA THR A 122 15.28 -19.19 -63.44
C THR A 122 16.62 -18.93 -64.16
N GLU A 123 17.58 -18.31 -63.48
CA GLU A 123 18.92 -18.05 -64.00
C GLU A 123 19.65 -19.35 -64.28
N LEU A 124 19.61 -20.32 -63.35
CA LEU A 124 20.21 -21.64 -63.52
C LEU A 124 19.64 -22.35 -64.76
N LEU A 125 18.32 -22.43 -64.88
CA LEU A 125 17.63 -23.09 -66.00
C LEU A 125 17.86 -22.39 -67.34
N ASN A 126 18.12 -21.08 -67.34
CA ASN A 126 18.36 -20.29 -68.55
C ASN A 126 19.82 -20.23 -68.97
N LYS A 127 20.78 -20.76 -68.19
CA LYS A 127 22.18 -20.82 -68.58
C LYS A 127 22.32 -21.54 -69.94
N PRO A 128 22.95 -20.93 -70.96
CA PRO A 128 23.04 -21.52 -72.31
C PRO A 128 23.60 -22.95 -72.31
N ARG A 129 24.62 -23.21 -71.47
CA ARG A 129 25.23 -24.54 -71.29
C ARG A 129 24.24 -25.61 -70.83
N TYR A 130 23.24 -25.26 -70.03
CA TYR A 130 22.26 -26.19 -69.49
C TYR A 130 21.03 -26.30 -70.37
N ARG A 131 20.61 -25.20 -71.03
CA ARG A 131 19.58 -25.25 -72.08
C ARG A 131 19.99 -26.15 -73.24
N ALA A 132 21.27 -26.12 -73.63
CA ALA A 132 21.79 -26.98 -74.69
C ALA A 132 21.62 -28.48 -74.37
N LEU A 133 21.57 -28.88 -73.09
CA LEU A 133 21.33 -30.28 -72.68
C LEU A 133 19.94 -30.77 -73.09
N LEU A 134 18.95 -29.88 -73.25
CA LEU A 134 17.58 -30.24 -73.65
C LEU A 134 17.45 -30.55 -75.15
N THR A 135 18.32 -29.97 -75.98
CA THR A 135 18.25 -30.05 -77.45
C THR A 135 19.41 -30.83 -78.07
N ALA A 136 20.42 -31.22 -77.29
CA ALA A 136 21.59 -31.93 -77.78
C ALA A 136 21.31 -33.41 -78.07
N SER A 137 21.76 -33.89 -79.23
CA SER A 137 21.71 -35.31 -79.60
C SER A 137 22.69 -36.19 -78.83
N LYS A 138 23.75 -35.59 -78.27
CA LYS A 138 24.75 -36.25 -77.40
C LYS A 138 25.06 -35.37 -76.19
N ILE A 139 24.79 -35.86 -74.99
CA ILE A 139 24.93 -35.12 -73.73
C ILE A 139 26.38 -35.15 -73.23
N ASN A 140 26.94 -33.99 -72.87
CA ASN A 140 28.22 -33.91 -72.18
C ASN A 140 28.06 -34.28 -70.70
N ARG A 141 28.78 -35.32 -70.26
CA ARG A 141 28.71 -35.85 -68.89
C ARG A 141 29.17 -34.85 -67.83
N ASN A 142 30.14 -33.99 -68.15
CA ASN A 142 30.63 -32.97 -67.22
C ASN A 142 29.58 -31.87 -66.98
N ASP A 143 28.94 -31.40 -68.05
CA ASP A 143 27.88 -30.38 -67.96
C ASP A 143 26.65 -30.91 -67.22
N LEU A 144 26.29 -32.18 -67.43
CA LEU A 144 25.22 -32.85 -66.69
C LEU A 144 25.53 -32.96 -65.19
N ASN A 145 26.76 -33.35 -64.83
CA ASN A 145 27.18 -33.44 -63.43
C ASN A 145 27.21 -32.07 -62.75
N SER A 146 27.71 -31.03 -63.43
CA SER A 146 27.70 -29.66 -62.91
C SER A 146 26.28 -29.12 -62.74
N PHE A 147 25.38 -29.40 -63.69
CA PHE A 147 23.96 -29.05 -63.56
C PHE A 147 23.32 -29.75 -62.37
N TYR A 148 23.56 -31.06 -62.22
CA TYR A 148 23.03 -31.86 -61.12
C TYR A 148 23.46 -31.33 -59.74
N LEU A 149 24.74 -30.99 -59.58
CA LEU A 149 25.26 -30.44 -58.32
C LEU A 149 24.68 -29.06 -58.00
N GLU A 150 24.69 -28.12 -58.96
CA GLU A 150 24.14 -26.77 -58.76
C GLU A 150 22.62 -26.81 -58.48
N LEU A 151 21.87 -27.68 -59.18
CA LEU A 151 20.44 -27.86 -58.97
C LEU A 151 20.14 -28.48 -57.60
N THR A 152 20.90 -29.51 -57.21
CA THR A 152 20.69 -30.21 -55.94
C THR A 152 20.97 -29.29 -54.75
N ASP A 153 22.03 -28.48 -54.83
CA ASP A 153 22.35 -27.49 -53.80
C ASP A 153 21.24 -26.42 -53.67
N LEU A 154 20.78 -25.88 -54.80
CA LEU A 154 19.71 -24.88 -54.81
C LEU A 154 18.37 -25.44 -54.28
N ILE A 155 18.04 -26.69 -54.63
CA ILE A 155 16.87 -27.41 -54.08
C ILE A 155 17.02 -27.60 -52.57
N LYS A 156 18.20 -27.98 -52.09
CA LYS A 156 18.46 -28.19 -50.66
C LYS A 156 18.25 -26.89 -49.87
N VAL A 157 18.91 -25.80 -50.27
CA VAL A 157 18.78 -24.48 -49.63
C VAL A 157 17.34 -24.00 -49.64
N SER A 158 16.62 -24.18 -50.75
CA SER A 158 15.22 -23.78 -50.86
C SER A 158 14.32 -24.58 -49.92
N ARG A 159 14.54 -25.89 -49.80
CA ARG A 159 13.78 -26.76 -48.89
C ARG A 159 14.01 -26.41 -47.41
N GLU A 160 15.26 -26.13 -47.04
CA GLU A 160 15.62 -25.69 -45.68
C GLU A 160 14.90 -24.39 -45.33
N HIS A 161 14.95 -23.40 -46.22
CA HIS A 161 14.26 -22.13 -46.01
C HIS A 161 12.72 -22.27 -45.98
N MET A 162 12.14 -23.08 -46.87
CA MET A 162 10.69 -23.38 -46.84
C MET A 162 10.26 -24.03 -45.51
N ALA A 163 11.10 -24.87 -44.91
CA ALA A 163 10.82 -25.50 -43.62
C ALA A 163 10.81 -24.47 -42.47
N GLU A 164 11.77 -23.53 -42.45
CA GLU A 164 11.82 -22.44 -41.47
C GLU A 164 10.66 -21.44 -41.65
N ALA A 165 10.35 -21.10 -42.90
CA ALA A 165 9.33 -20.11 -43.24
C ALA A 165 7.90 -20.61 -42.95
N ARG A 166 7.70 -21.92 -42.78
CA ARG A 166 6.39 -22.54 -42.50
C ARG A 166 5.67 -21.89 -41.33
N ALA A 167 6.41 -21.51 -40.29
CA ALA A 167 5.87 -20.85 -39.10
C ALA A 167 5.21 -19.49 -39.40
N TYR A 168 5.62 -18.82 -40.48
CA TYR A 168 5.05 -17.56 -40.91
C TYR A 168 3.82 -17.72 -41.79
N PHE A 169 3.48 -18.89 -42.33
CA PHE A 169 2.27 -19.07 -43.16
C PHE A 169 1.17 -19.84 -42.43
N ASP A 170 1.51 -20.51 -41.34
CA ASP A 170 0.55 -21.24 -40.51
C ASP A 170 -0.22 -20.31 -39.57
N ASN A 171 -1.51 -20.12 -39.88
CA ASN A 171 -2.41 -19.29 -39.07
C ASN A 171 -2.61 -19.85 -37.65
N GLN A 172 -2.56 -21.18 -37.46
CA GLN A 172 -2.69 -21.81 -36.15
C GLN A 172 -1.47 -21.51 -35.28
N LEU A 173 -0.27 -21.61 -35.85
CA LEU A 173 0.97 -21.29 -35.13
C LEU A 173 1.09 -19.79 -34.81
N ARG A 174 0.62 -18.91 -35.70
CA ARG A 174 0.53 -17.46 -35.45
C ARG A 174 -0.41 -17.14 -34.28
N ALA A 175 -1.60 -17.74 -34.27
CA ALA A 175 -2.56 -17.57 -33.18
C ALA A 175 -1.99 -18.07 -31.85
N GLN A 176 -1.30 -19.22 -31.84
CA GLN A 176 -0.63 -19.74 -30.66
C GLN A 176 0.47 -18.79 -30.16
N LYS A 177 1.35 -18.31 -31.04
CA LYS A 177 2.42 -17.36 -30.67
C LYS A 177 1.87 -16.04 -30.11
N LEU A 178 0.73 -15.56 -30.62
CA LEU A 178 0.05 -14.40 -30.08
C LEU A 178 -0.50 -14.67 -28.67
N ASN A 179 -1.16 -15.81 -28.47
CA ASN A 179 -1.66 -16.23 -27.15
C ASN A 179 -0.54 -16.38 -26.12
N ASP A 180 0.60 -16.96 -26.52
CA ASP A 180 1.78 -17.08 -25.66
C ASP A 180 2.33 -15.71 -25.28
N THR A 181 2.35 -14.76 -26.22
CA THR A 181 2.77 -13.38 -25.97
C THR A 181 1.82 -12.65 -25.03
N ILE A 182 0.50 -12.78 -25.23
CA ILE A 182 -0.52 -12.20 -24.34
C ILE A 182 -0.38 -12.76 -22.93
N SER A 183 -0.20 -14.08 -22.80
CA SER A 183 0.00 -14.74 -21.51
C SER A 183 1.28 -14.23 -20.82
N SER A 184 2.38 -14.14 -21.56
CA SER A 184 3.65 -13.60 -21.05
C SER A 184 3.54 -12.14 -20.56
N VAL A 185 2.88 -11.27 -21.33
CA VAL A 185 2.67 -9.86 -20.94
C VAL A 185 1.75 -9.78 -19.72
N THR A 186 0.72 -10.63 -19.64
CA THR A 186 -0.19 -10.70 -18.50
C THR A 186 0.55 -11.10 -17.22
N ASP A 187 1.44 -12.09 -17.31
CA ASP A 187 2.29 -12.53 -16.20
C ASP A 187 3.26 -11.43 -15.76
N GLN A 188 3.87 -10.71 -16.70
CA GLN A 188 4.73 -9.56 -16.39
C GLN A 188 3.96 -8.44 -15.69
N LEU A 189 2.75 -8.13 -16.16
CA LEU A 189 1.88 -7.14 -15.52
C LEU A 189 1.49 -7.57 -14.10
N ALA A 190 1.15 -8.85 -13.90
CA ALA A 190 0.86 -9.40 -12.58
C ALA A 190 2.07 -9.29 -11.64
N LYS A 191 3.28 -9.62 -12.13
CA LYS A 191 4.53 -9.47 -11.38
C LYS A 191 4.82 -8.02 -11.02
N ALA A 192 4.67 -7.09 -11.97
CA ALA A 192 4.87 -5.67 -11.74
C ALA A 192 3.86 -5.10 -10.73
N LYS A 193 2.57 -5.49 -10.81
CA LYS A 193 1.54 -5.12 -9.82
C LYS A 193 1.88 -5.62 -8.41
N LYS A 194 2.36 -6.86 -8.28
CA LYS A 194 2.82 -7.42 -6.99
C LYS A 194 4.02 -6.65 -6.43
N GLN A 195 5.02 -6.38 -7.27
CA GLN A 195 6.21 -5.60 -6.88
C GLN A 195 5.85 -4.17 -6.45
N GLY A 196 5.00 -3.47 -7.22
CA GLY A 196 4.52 -2.14 -6.87
C GLY A 196 3.75 -2.10 -5.55
N SER A 197 2.90 -3.11 -5.29
CA SER A 197 2.17 -3.24 -4.03
C SER A 197 3.11 -3.46 -2.84
N PHE A 198 4.16 -4.27 -3.02
CA PHE A 198 5.18 -4.51 -2.00
C PHE A 198 6.01 -3.25 -1.71
N ALA A 199 6.49 -2.57 -2.75
CA ALA A 199 7.24 -1.32 -2.60
C ALA A 199 6.42 -0.23 -1.90
N SER A 200 5.13 -0.10 -2.25
CA SER A 200 4.21 0.82 -1.57
C SER A 200 4.03 0.47 -0.09
N LEU A 201 3.93 -0.82 0.26
CA LEU A 201 3.83 -1.25 1.65
C LEU A 201 5.11 -0.93 2.45
N MET A 202 6.28 -1.13 1.85
CA MET A 202 7.56 -0.79 2.46
C MET A 202 7.68 0.71 2.73
N ALA A 203 7.39 1.54 1.71
CA ALA A 203 7.41 2.99 1.83
C ALA A 203 6.38 3.52 2.84
N ALA A 204 5.24 2.86 3.01
CA ALA A 204 4.24 3.21 4.01
C ALA A 204 4.66 2.90 5.45
N LYS A 205 5.61 1.97 5.64
CA LYS A 205 6.08 1.51 6.96
C LYS A 205 7.43 2.08 7.37
N SER A 206 8.24 2.52 6.40
CA SER A 206 9.54 3.13 6.66
C SER A 206 9.41 4.52 7.28
N ILE A 207 10.32 4.89 8.18
CA ILE A 207 10.43 6.24 8.71
C ILE A 207 11.03 7.15 7.61
N PRO A 208 10.32 8.22 7.18
CA PRO A 208 10.86 9.20 6.24
C PRO A 208 12.14 9.86 6.76
N LYS A 209 13.07 10.18 5.85
CA LYS A 209 14.32 10.86 6.18
C LYS A 209 14.09 12.19 6.93
N SER A 210 13.02 12.91 6.57
CA SER A 210 12.62 14.17 7.21
C SER A 210 12.22 13.98 8.67
N LEU A 211 11.43 12.95 8.99
CA LEU A 211 11.06 12.64 10.38
C LEU A 211 12.25 12.13 11.18
N HIS A 212 13.11 11.31 10.57
CA HIS A 212 14.35 10.87 11.23
C HIS A 212 15.26 12.05 11.57
N CYS A 213 15.46 12.98 10.62
CA CYS A 213 16.19 14.23 10.85
C CYS A 213 15.63 15.02 12.04
N LEU A 214 14.30 15.14 12.12
CA LEU A 214 13.65 15.88 13.21
C LEU A 214 13.94 15.23 14.57
N SER A 215 13.72 13.91 14.69
CA SER A 215 13.99 13.20 15.94
C SER A 215 15.46 13.30 16.36
N THR A 216 16.40 13.20 15.42
CA THR A 216 17.84 13.34 15.71
C THR A 216 18.20 14.75 16.17
N ARG A 217 17.65 15.80 15.55
CA ARG A 217 17.93 17.18 15.96
C ARG A 217 17.30 17.53 17.32
N LEU A 218 16.12 17.00 17.63
CA LEU A 218 15.52 17.17 18.96
C LEU A 218 16.36 16.49 20.05
N MET A 219 16.92 15.32 19.75
CA MET A 219 17.88 14.65 20.63
C MET A 219 19.15 15.46 20.82
N GLU A 220 19.69 16.04 19.74
CA GLU A 220 20.84 16.94 19.79
C GLU A 220 20.57 18.14 20.69
N GLU A 221 19.43 18.82 20.51
CA GLU A 221 19.01 19.96 21.34
C GLU A 221 18.92 19.59 22.83
N ARG A 222 18.39 18.39 23.12
CA ARG A 222 18.36 17.83 24.48
C ARG A 222 19.75 17.59 25.06
N ILE A 223 20.68 17.09 24.26
CA ILE A 223 22.05 16.78 24.71
C ILE A 223 22.82 18.08 24.95
N SER A 224 22.63 19.08 24.09
CA SER A 224 23.27 20.39 24.21
C SER A 224 22.71 21.22 25.36
N ASN A 225 21.42 21.11 25.67
CA ASN A 225 20.72 21.90 26.69
C ASN A 225 19.99 21.03 27.73
N PRO A 226 20.68 20.15 28.49
CA PRO A 226 20.02 19.15 29.32
C PRO A 226 19.12 19.75 30.40
N SER A 227 19.51 20.88 31.00
CA SER A 227 18.75 21.56 32.06
C SER A 227 17.37 22.04 31.63
N LYS A 228 17.13 22.26 30.32
CA LYS A 228 15.82 22.68 29.80
C LYS A 228 14.76 21.57 29.82
N PHE A 229 15.18 20.30 29.88
CA PHE A 229 14.31 19.13 29.67
C PHE A 229 14.20 18.23 30.91
N VAL A 230 14.69 18.71 32.05
CA VAL A 230 14.53 18.05 33.35
C VAL A 230 13.28 18.62 34.00
N ASP A 231 12.34 17.75 34.36
CA ASP A 231 11.21 18.16 35.18
C ASP A 231 11.71 18.20 36.63
N TYR A 232 11.55 19.34 37.28
CA TYR A 232 11.89 19.51 38.69
C TYR A 232 10.61 19.51 39.52
N GLY A 233 10.57 18.66 40.55
CA GLY A 233 9.44 18.57 41.47
C GLY A 233 8.49 17.42 41.17
N ASP A 234 7.40 17.37 41.93
CA ASP A 234 6.33 16.40 41.75
C ASP A 234 5.49 16.73 40.49
N PRO A 235 4.87 15.73 39.85
CA PRO A 235 3.97 15.95 38.73
C PRO A 235 2.84 16.92 39.13
N PRO A 236 2.43 17.85 38.25
CA PRO A 236 1.31 18.75 38.52
C PRO A 236 0.02 17.97 38.87
N PRO A 237 -0.75 18.42 39.88
CA PRO A 237 -1.97 17.71 40.30
C PRO A 237 -3.03 17.62 39.18
N GLU A 238 -3.02 18.55 38.22
CA GLU A 238 -3.91 18.57 37.06
C GLU A 238 -3.74 17.34 36.16
N LEU A 239 -2.60 16.65 36.23
CA LEU A 239 -2.38 15.42 35.47
C LEU A 239 -3.26 14.25 35.95
N GLU A 240 -3.82 14.32 37.16
CA GLU A 240 -4.67 13.29 37.73
C GLU A 240 -6.06 13.80 38.17
N ASP A 241 -6.38 15.07 37.92
CA ASP A 241 -7.64 15.69 38.31
C ASP A 241 -8.82 15.20 37.45
N PRO A 242 -9.73 14.36 37.98
CA PRO A 242 -10.81 13.77 37.19
C PRO A 242 -11.83 14.79 36.64
N GLU A 243 -11.81 16.04 37.11
CA GLU A 243 -12.68 17.12 36.61
C GLU A 243 -12.17 17.71 35.27
N LEU A 244 -10.95 17.37 34.85
CA LEU A 244 -10.36 17.84 33.58
C LEU A 244 -10.62 16.87 32.42
N TYR A 245 -10.37 17.34 31.19
CA TYR A 245 -10.55 16.56 29.98
C TYR A 245 -9.24 15.83 29.61
N HIS A 246 -9.17 14.54 29.94
CA HIS A 246 -7.99 13.72 29.70
C HIS A 246 -7.99 13.02 28.33
N TYR A 247 -6.86 13.13 27.63
CA TYR A 247 -6.64 12.53 26.32
C TYR A 247 -5.46 11.56 26.38
N ALA A 248 -5.62 10.34 25.86
CA ALA A 248 -4.52 9.38 25.72
C ALA A 248 -4.08 9.29 24.26
N ILE A 249 -2.79 9.54 24.01
CA ILE A 249 -2.17 9.50 22.68
C ILE A 249 -0.96 8.56 22.73
N PHE A 250 -0.95 7.51 21.91
CA PHE A 250 0.16 6.57 21.83
C PHE A 250 0.85 6.66 20.47
N SER A 251 2.11 7.08 20.45
CA SER A 251 2.80 7.40 19.19
C SER A 251 4.30 7.19 19.27
N ASP A 252 4.87 6.68 18.17
CA ASP A 252 6.30 6.63 17.88
C ASP A 252 6.75 7.79 16.95
N ASN A 253 5.86 8.77 16.72
CA ASN A 253 6.06 9.81 15.73
C ASN A 253 5.75 11.19 16.34
N VAL A 254 6.83 11.91 16.66
CA VAL A 254 6.78 13.24 17.28
C VAL A 254 5.85 14.20 16.55
N LEU A 255 5.94 14.25 15.22
CA LEU A 255 5.18 15.20 14.42
C LEU A 255 3.70 14.81 14.34
N ALA A 256 3.39 13.51 14.29
CA ALA A 256 2.03 13.00 14.30
C ALA A 256 1.34 13.31 15.64
N ALA A 257 1.98 12.97 16.77
CA ALA A 257 1.48 13.31 18.10
C ALA A 257 1.28 14.82 18.28
N SER A 258 2.24 15.63 17.83
CA SER A 258 2.12 17.09 17.88
C SER A 258 0.92 17.61 17.11
N VAL A 259 0.63 17.08 15.91
CA VAL A 259 -0.53 17.54 15.14
C VAL A 259 -1.84 17.18 15.85
N VAL A 260 -1.93 16.01 16.48
CA VAL A 260 -3.11 15.64 17.28
C VAL A 260 -3.33 16.65 18.40
N VAL A 261 -2.31 16.89 19.24
CA VAL A 261 -2.40 17.85 20.36
C VAL A 261 -2.69 19.26 19.85
N ASN A 262 -1.91 19.78 18.89
CA ASN A 262 -2.11 21.13 18.34
C ASN A 262 -3.50 21.31 17.74
N SER A 263 -4.01 20.28 17.04
CA SER A 263 -5.34 20.34 16.45
C SER A 263 -6.45 20.30 17.49
N ALA A 264 -6.29 19.53 18.56
CA ALA A 264 -7.26 19.48 19.66
C ALA A 264 -7.28 20.83 20.39
N VAL A 265 -6.10 21.33 20.77
CA VAL A 265 -5.94 22.60 21.48
C VAL A 265 -6.44 23.79 20.66
N ALA A 266 -6.10 23.87 19.37
CA ALA A 266 -6.50 24.99 18.51
C ALA A 266 -8.01 25.08 18.27
N ASN A 267 -8.76 23.99 18.51
CA ASN A 267 -10.21 23.95 18.35
C ASN A 267 -10.95 23.85 19.69
N ALA A 268 -10.22 23.82 20.82
CA ALA A 268 -10.80 23.76 22.16
C ALA A 268 -11.34 25.13 22.58
N ARG A 269 -12.47 25.14 23.28
CA ARG A 269 -13.07 26.37 23.86
C ARG A 269 -12.35 26.83 25.12
N GLU A 270 -11.94 25.89 25.97
CA GLU A 270 -11.27 26.14 27.26
C GLU A 270 -9.96 25.33 27.32
N PRO A 271 -8.92 25.71 26.56
CA PRO A 271 -7.73 24.87 26.37
C PRO A 271 -6.94 24.52 27.65
N GLU A 272 -7.11 25.31 28.71
CA GLU A 272 -6.57 25.10 30.05
C GLU A 272 -7.14 23.86 30.75
N LYS A 273 -8.36 23.43 30.37
CA LYS A 273 -9.01 22.24 30.95
C LYS A 273 -8.58 20.92 30.30
N HIS A 274 -7.67 20.97 29.32
CA HIS A 274 -7.27 19.80 28.54
C HIS A 274 -5.94 19.25 29.03
N VAL A 275 -5.91 17.94 29.24
CA VAL A 275 -4.73 17.20 29.72
C VAL A 275 -4.37 16.11 28.70
N PHE A 276 -3.18 16.18 28.13
CA PHE A 276 -2.72 15.21 27.12
C PHE A 276 -1.66 14.29 27.69
N HIS A 277 -1.96 12.99 27.76
CA HIS A 277 -1.00 11.96 28.10
C HIS A 277 -0.45 11.32 26.82
N VAL A 278 0.78 11.68 26.48
CA VAL A 278 1.50 11.16 25.32
C VAL A 278 2.42 10.03 25.78
N VAL A 279 2.12 8.79 25.37
CA VAL A 279 2.99 7.64 25.65
C VAL A 279 3.72 7.22 24.39
N THR A 280 5.04 7.05 24.52
CA THR A 280 5.95 6.72 23.43
C THR A 280 6.90 5.60 23.82
N ASP A 281 7.60 5.02 22.85
CA ASP A 281 8.71 4.11 23.13
C ASP A 281 9.94 4.84 23.66
N LYS A 282 10.85 4.09 24.30
CA LYS A 282 12.12 4.58 24.83
C LYS A 282 13.00 5.31 23.81
N MET A 283 12.93 4.91 22.53
CA MET A 283 13.77 5.50 21.48
C MET A 283 13.32 6.93 21.13
N ASN A 284 12.02 7.17 21.15
CA ASN A 284 11.42 8.45 20.77
C ASN A 284 11.13 9.36 21.98
N PHE A 285 11.19 8.83 23.20
CA PHE A 285 10.90 9.57 24.44
C PHE A 285 11.51 10.95 24.52
N TRP A 286 12.83 11.05 24.43
CA TRP A 286 13.52 12.33 24.62
C TRP A 286 13.26 13.30 23.47
N ALA A 287 13.07 12.81 22.25
CA ALA A 287 12.67 13.67 21.14
C ALA A 287 11.24 14.21 21.33
N MET A 288 10.31 13.35 21.77
CA MET A 288 8.92 13.71 22.09
C MET A 288 8.86 14.74 23.23
N LYS A 289 9.60 14.48 24.32
CA LYS A 289 9.70 15.39 25.46
C LYS A 289 10.30 16.74 25.04
N ALA A 290 11.42 16.71 24.32
CA ALA A 290 12.05 17.94 23.83
C ALA A 290 11.11 18.77 22.95
N TRP A 291 10.32 18.12 22.10
CA TRP A 291 9.34 18.81 21.25
C TRP A 291 8.30 19.57 22.07
N PHE A 292 7.62 18.88 22.99
CA PHE A 292 6.55 19.50 23.79
C PHE A 292 7.08 20.53 24.81
N THR A 293 8.33 20.39 25.28
CA THR A 293 8.97 21.41 26.12
C THR A 293 9.35 22.68 25.34
N LEU A 294 9.85 22.55 24.10
CA LEU A 294 10.25 23.70 23.29
C LEU A 294 9.06 24.49 22.75
N ARG A 295 7.92 23.80 22.53
CA ARG A 295 6.71 24.38 21.95
C ARG A 295 5.46 23.80 22.63
N PRO A 296 5.19 24.14 23.90
CA PRO A 296 3.90 23.86 24.49
C PRO A 296 2.83 24.60 23.67
N PRO A 297 1.78 23.92 23.19
CA PRO A 297 0.67 24.58 22.52
C PRO A 297 0.00 25.51 23.54
N ASN A 298 -0.24 26.77 23.16
CA ASN A 298 -0.89 27.85 23.93
C ASN A 298 -0.34 28.22 25.33
N ASN A 299 0.69 27.53 25.85
CA ASN A 299 1.29 27.72 27.19
C ASN A 299 0.39 27.42 28.41
N VAL A 300 -0.86 26.97 28.22
CA VAL A 300 -1.83 26.72 29.31
C VAL A 300 -2.28 25.26 29.38
N THR A 301 -2.21 24.52 28.28
CA THR A 301 -2.57 23.11 28.23
C THR A 301 -1.55 22.20 28.94
N HIS A 302 -2.05 21.22 29.71
CA HIS A 302 -1.21 20.26 30.43
C HIS A 302 -0.81 19.09 29.51
N ILE A 303 0.49 18.80 29.41
CA ILE A 303 1.01 17.72 28.58
C ILE A 303 2.00 16.88 29.39
N GLU A 304 1.72 15.59 29.46
CA GLU A 304 2.60 14.59 30.04
C GLU A 304 3.19 13.71 28.94
N VAL A 305 4.51 13.51 28.96
CA VAL A 305 5.18 12.54 28.08
C VAL A 305 5.74 11.41 28.94
N LYS A 306 5.27 10.19 28.71
CA LYS A 306 5.71 8.96 29.40
C LYS A 306 6.26 7.92 28.43
N THR A 307 7.09 7.03 28.94
CA THR A 307 7.54 5.84 28.21
C THR A 307 6.66 4.64 28.52
N VAL A 308 6.63 3.66 27.61
CA VAL A 308 5.99 2.36 27.88
C VAL A 308 6.60 1.70 29.11
N GLU A 309 7.91 1.87 29.32
CA GLU A 309 8.68 1.29 30.40
C GLU A 309 8.36 1.88 31.79
N ASP A 310 7.79 3.08 31.85
CA ASP A 310 7.38 3.71 33.13
C ASP A 310 6.21 2.95 33.78
N TYR A 311 5.45 2.18 33.00
CA TYR A 311 4.35 1.35 33.49
C TYR A 311 4.84 -0.04 33.87
N THR A 312 5.28 -0.20 35.13
CA THR A 312 5.91 -1.43 35.66
C THR A 312 5.03 -2.69 35.56
N PHE A 313 3.71 -2.54 35.52
CA PHE A 313 2.77 -3.64 35.31
C PHE A 313 2.83 -4.23 33.88
N LEU A 314 3.37 -3.51 32.89
CA LEU A 314 3.54 -3.98 31.52
C LEU A 314 4.74 -4.92 31.38
N ASN A 315 4.64 -6.09 32.00
CA ASN A 315 5.65 -7.13 31.92
C ASN A 315 5.06 -8.42 31.31
N SER A 316 5.93 -9.35 30.89
CA SER A 316 5.51 -10.60 30.25
C SER A 316 4.72 -11.56 31.15
N SER A 317 4.72 -11.33 32.47
CA SER A 317 3.94 -12.14 33.41
C SER A 317 2.47 -11.70 33.41
N TYR A 318 2.20 -10.41 33.18
CA TYR A 318 0.85 -9.85 33.16
C TYR A 318 0.27 -9.67 31.75
N VAL A 319 1.08 -9.27 30.77
CA VAL A 319 0.63 -8.92 29.41
C VAL A 319 0.79 -10.11 28.46
N PRO A 320 -0.30 -10.72 27.95
CA PRO A 320 -0.20 -11.90 27.07
C PRO A 320 0.55 -11.62 25.76
N VAL A 321 0.44 -10.41 25.22
CA VAL A 321 1.14 -10.03 23.97
C VAL A 321 2.66 -10.01 24.18
N LEU A 322 3.14 -9.48 25.31
CA LEU A 322 4.56 -9.49 25.65
C LEU A 322 5.08 -10.92 25.88
N LYS A 323 4.26 -11.79 26.46
CA LYS A 323 4.57 -13.21 26.61
C LYS A 323 4.72 -13.88 25.24
N GLN A 324 3.78 -13.64 24.33
CA GLN A 324 3.81 -14.16 22.95
C GLN A 324 5.00 -13.61 22.16
N LEU A 325 5.37 -12.34 22.35
CA LEU A 325 6.51 -11.69 21.69
C LEU A 325 7.86 -12.32 22.03
N LYS A 326 7.97 -12.95 23.20
CA LYS A 326 9.18 -13.68 23.61
C LYS A 326 9.27 -15.07 22.97
N SER A 327 8.23 -15.57 22.28
CA SER A 327 8.28 -16.88 21.64
C SER A 327 8.97 -16.82 20.27
N ALA A 328 9.88 -17.77 20.02
CA ALA A 328 10.66 -17.84 18.79
C ALA A 328 9.77 -18.02 17.54
N ASP A 329 8.65 -18.74 17.67
CA ASP A 329 7.70 -18.99 16.58
C ASP A 329 6.99 -17.71 16.12
N LEU A 330 6.70 -16.78 17.05
CA LEU A 330 6.07 -15.51 16.71
C LEU A 330 7.07 -14.58 16.01
N LEU A 331 8.31 -14.51 16.50
CA LEU A 331 9.37 -13.76 15.84
C LEU A 331 9.58 -14.27 14.41
N LYS A 332 9.59 -15.59 14.20
CA LYS A 332 9.70 -16.20 12.88
C LYS A 332 8.55 -15.78 11.94
N PHE A 333 7.31 -15.81 12.41
CA PHE A 333 6.13 -15.43 11.61
C PHE A 333 6.14 -13.96 11.17
N TYR A 334 6.58 -13.05 12.02
CA TYR A 334 6.60 -11.61 11.74
C TYR A 334 7.87 -11.12 11.03
N PHE A 335 9.03 -11.74 11.27
CA PHE A 335 10.34 -11.27 10.78
C PHE A 335 10.94 -12.09 9.63
N GLU A 336 10.42 -13.28 9.27
CA GLU A 336 10.89 -13.98 8.07
C GLU A 336 10.44 -13.29 6.77
N ASN A 337 11.22 -12.29 6.34
CA ASN A 337 11.08 -11.62 5.06
C ASN A 337 11.83 -12.38 3.95
N GLN A 338 11.33 -13.56 3.56
CA GLN A 338 11.82 -14.22 2.34
C GLN A 338 10.94 -13.90 1.13
N MET A 339 11.55 -13.31 0.09
CA MET A 339 10.94 -13.01 -1.22
C MET A 339 10.33 -14.25 -1.89
N GLU A 340 10.79 -15.46 -1.58
CA GLU A 340 10.29 -16.70 -2.17
C GLU A 340 8.87 -17.03 -1.70
N ASN A 341 8.52 -16.76 -0.43
CA ASN A 341 7.16 -16.95 0.10
C ASN A 341 6.19 -15.83 -0.30
N ALA A 342 6.69 -14.70 -0.81
CA ALA A 342 5.89 -13.59 -1.35
C ALA A 342 5.18 -13.95 -2.67
N THR A 343 5.58 -15.05 -3.33
CA THR A 343 5.02 -15.46 -4.62
C THR A 343 3.69 -16.21 -4.50
N LYS A 344 3.44 -16.91 -3.38
CA LYS A 344 2.28 -17.80 -3.20
C LYS A 344 1.02 -17.11 -2.66
N ASP A 345 1.13 -16.02 -1.91
CA ASP A 345 -0.04 -15.35 -1.32
C ASP A 345 0.17 -13.84 -1.08
N ALA A 346 -0.18 -13.03 -2.08
CA ALA A 346 -0.14 -11.56 -1.96
C ALA A 346 -1.08 -11.03 -0.86
N ARG A 347 -2.08 -11.84 -0.45
CA ARG A 347 -2.89 -11.57 0.74
C ARG A 347 -1.98 -11.51 1.96
N ASN A 348 -1.24 -12.56 2.29
CA ASN A 348 -0.39 -12.69 3.49
C ASN A 348 0.72 -11.61 3.64
N MET A 349 1.09 -10.89 2.58
CA MET A 349 2.09 -9.81 2.66
C MET A 349 1.58 -8.52 3.34
N LYS A 350 0.27 -8.22 3.29
CA LYS A 350 -0.32 -7.14 4.09
C LYS A 350 -0.15 -7.38 5.60
N PHE A 351 0.18 -8.61 5.99
CA PHE A 351 0.04 -9.17 7.33
C PHE A 351 1.41 -9.42 8.01
N ARG A 352 2.49 -8.79 7.57
CA ARG A 352 3.79 -8.77 8.29
C ARG A 352 4.15 -7.33 8.65
N ASN A 353 3.57 -6.81 9.73
CA ASN A 353 3.86 -5.45 10.22
C ASN A 353 4.33 -5.52 11.68
N PRO A 354 5.58 -5.14 11.98
CA PRO A 354 6.07 -5.01 13.35
C PRO A 354 5.24 -4.02 14.19
N LYS A 355 4.51 -3.06 13.58
CA LYS A 355 3.58 -2.21 14.36
C LYS A 355 2.45 -3.01 15.02
N TYR A 356 2.02 -4.15 14.48
CA TYR A 356 1.04 -5.01 15.19
C TYR A 356 1.62 -5.71 16.42
N LEU A 357 2.94 -5.67 16.56
CA LEU A 357 3.69 -6.11 17.72
C LEU A 357 4.15 -4.92 18.59
N SER A 358 3.93 -3.69 18.12
CA SER A 358 4.27 -2.51 18.91
C SER A 358 3.35 -2.45 20.12
N MET A 359 3.96 -2.47 21.29
CA MET A 359 3.24 -2.33 22.55
C MET A 359 2.41 -1.06 22.62
N LEU A 360 2.81 0.02 21.92
CA LEU A 360 2.05 1.26 21.83
C LEU A 360 0.62 1.03 21.32
N ASN A 361 0.42 0.11 20.38
CA ASN A 361 -0.93 -0.20 19.89
C ASN A 361 -1.76 -0.99 20.91
N HIS A 362 -1.12 -1.73 21.80
CA HIS A 362 -1.80 -2.53 22.82
C HIS A 362 -2.07 -1.77 24.13
N LEU A 363 -1.40 -0.62 24.37
CA LEU A 363 -1.63 0.24 25.53
C LEU A 363 -3.10 0.66 25.68
N ARG A 364 -3.84 0.75 24.57
CA ARG A 364 -5.27 1.10 24.59
C ARG A 364 -6.13 0.15 25.42
N PHE A 365 -5.66 -1.06 25.71
CA PHE A 365 -6.34 -2.04 26.56
C PHE A 365 -5.96 -1.95 28.05
N TYR A 366 -5.11 -0.99 28.40
CA TYR A 366 -4.59 -0.78 29.74
C TYR A 366 -4.92 0.61 30.31
N LEU A 367 -5.78 1.38 29.63
CA LEU A 367 -6.13 2.76 30.04
C LEU A 367 -6.61 2.83 31.50
N ALA A 368 -7.44 1.87 31.93
CA ALA A 368 -7.94 1.82 33.31
C ALA A 368 -6.84 1.54 34.35
N GLN A 369 -5.79 0.80 34.00
CA GLN A 369 -4.62 0.57 34.86
C GLN A 369 -3.62 1.72 34.81
N MET A 370 -3.49 2.39 33.65
CA MET A 370 -2.60 3.53 33.47
C MET A 370 -3.11 4.78 34.20
N TYR A 371 -4.43 4.93 34.30
CA TYR A 371 -5.10 6.11 34.89
C TYR A 371 -6.16 5.68 35.92
N PRO A 372 -5.74 5.17 37.09
CA PRO A 372 -6.67 4.63 38.08
C PRO A 372 -7.59 5.68 38.71
N ASN A 373 -7.14 6.93 38.79
CA ASN A 373 -7.86 8.04 39.43
C ASN A 373 -8.88 8.73 38.50
N LEU A 374 -8.88 8.40 37.20
CA LEU A 374 -9.76 9.02 36.22
C LEU A 374 -11.06 8.22 36.03
N HIS A 375 -12.15 8.94 35.77
CA HIS A 375 -13.47 8.37 35.45
C HIS A 375 -13.66 8.14 33.95
N ARG A 376 -13.20 9.08 33.12
CA ARG A 376 -13.32 9.03 31.66
C ARG A 376 -12.03 9.47 30.99
N ILE A 377 -11.75 8.90 29.82
CA ILE A 377 -10.60 9.30 29.01
C ILE A 377 -10.92 9.17 27.52
N LEU A 378 -10.48 10.14 26.72
CA LEU A 378 -10.60 10.07 25.27
C LEU A 378 -9.30 9.55 24.64
N PHE A 379 -9.38 8.40 24.00
CA PHE A 379 -8.27 7.85 23.24
C PHE A 379 -8.22 8.45 21.83
N LEU A 380 -7.06 8.93 21.40
CA LEU A 380 -6.81 9.48 20.06
C LEU A 380 -5.61 8.76 19.39
N ASP A 381 -5.80 8.20 18.19
CA ASP A 381 -4.68 7.69 17.40
C ASP A 381 -3.82 8.86 16.86
N ASP A 382 -2.55 8.61 16.56
CA ASP A 382 -1.59 9.64 16.12
C ASP A 382 -1.83 10.15 14.68
N ASP A 383 -2.68 9.46 13.93
CA ASP A 383 -3.01 9.74 12.53
C ASP A 383 -4.37 10.43 12.36
N ILE A 384 -4.80 11.19 13.38
CA ILE A 384 -6.03 11.99 13.33
C ILE A 384 -5.75 13.49 13.27
N VAL A 385 -6.79 14.24 12.94
CA VAL A 385 -6.85 15.69 13.08
C VAL A 385 -8.18 16.05 13.73
N VAL A 386 -8.12 16.84 14.79
CA VAL A 386 -9.29 17.44 15.44
C VAL A 386 -9.63 18.75 14.72
N GLN A 387 -10.92 18.94 14.45
CA GLN A 387 -11.47 20.09 13.72
C GLN A 387 -12.54 20.84 14.51
N LYS A 388 -12.99 20.29 15.65
CA LYS A 388 -14.01 20.87 16.52
C LYS A 388 -13.68 20.56 17.97
N ASP A 389 -14.23 21.36 18.87
CA ASP A 389 -14.20 21.12 20.30
C ASP A 389 -14.78 19.72 20.64
N LEU A 390 -14.09 18.98 21.51
CA LEU A 390 -14.41 17.59 21.85
C LEU A 390 -15.07 17.46 23.24
N THR A 391 -15.22 18.55 23.99
CA THR A 391 -15.67 18.51 25.40
C THR A 391 -17.07 17.90 25.55
N ALA A 392 -17.95 18.14 24.57
CA ALA A 392 -19.29 17.56 24.53
C ALA A 392 -19.31 16.01 24.48
N LEU A 393 -18.19 15.34 24.22
CA LEU A 393 -18.10 13.88 24.39
C LEU A 393 -18.22 13.47 25.87
N TRP A 394 -17.69 14.26 26.81
CA TRP A 394 -17.77 13.96 28.24
C TRP A 394 -19.19 14.07 28.80
N GLU A 395 -20.07 14.81 28.12
CA GLU A 395 -21.48 14.98 28.50
C GLU A 395 -22.38 13.86 27.96
N ILE A 396 -21.85 12.97 27.13
CA ILE A 396 -22.63 11.86 26.57
C ILE A 396 -23.00 10.89 27.71
N ASP A 397 -24.29 10.59 27.82
CA ASP A 397 -24.77 9.47 28.63
C ASP A 397 -24.17 8.18 28.05
N MET A 398 -23.46 7.39 28.82
CA MET A 398 -22.82 6.18 28.32
C MET A 398 -23.78 4.98 28.29
N ASP A 399 -25.02 5.09 28.80
CA ASP A 399 -25.97 3.97 28.96
C ASP A 399 -25.35 2.77 29.72
N GLY A 400 -24.45 3.06 30.67
CA GLY A 400 -23.65 2.06 31.38
C GLY A 400 -22.67 1.27 30.51
N LYS A 401 -22.37 1.74 29.29
CA LYS A 401 -21.40 1.15 28.36
C LYS A 401 -19.98 1.62 28.68
N VAL A 402 -18.99 0.81 28.29
CA VAL A 402 -17.57 1.04 28.58
C VAL A 402 -16.91 1.94 27.54
N ASN A 403 -17.31 1.82 26.28
CA ASN A 403 -16.70 2.49 25.14
C ASN A 403 -17.76 3.26 24.36
N ALA A 404 -17.46 4.45 23.87
CA ALA A 404 -18.26 5.13 22.86
C ALA A 404 -17.42 5.35 21.59
N ALA A 405 -17.96 4.90 20.46
CA ALA A 405 -17.23 4.86 19.20
C ALA A 405 -18.17 5.02 18.00
N VAL A 406 -17.65 5.55 16.89
CA VAL A 406 -18.41 5.62 15.64
C VAL A 406 -18.42 4.26 14.95
N GLU A 407 -19.64 3.79 14.66
CA GLU A 407 -19.87 2.59 13.88
C GLU A 407 -19.50 2.76 12.41
N THR A 408 -18.83 1.75 11.86
CA THR A 408 -18.27 1.78 10.49
C THR A 408 -19.00 0.87 9.51
N CYS A 409 -19.96 0.07 9.97
CA CYS A 409 -20.66 -0.86 9.10
C CYS A 409 -21.60 -0.15 8.11
N PHE A 410 -21.70 -0.76 6.94
CA PHE A 410 -22.67 -0.40 5.91
C PHE A 410 -23.09 -1.67 5.16
N GLY A 411 -24.37 -2.03 5.21
CA GLY A 411 -24.83 -3.31 4.64
C GLY A 411 -24.06 -4.49 5.24
N SER A 412 -23.38 -5.28 4.39
CA SER A 412 -22.51 -6.41 4.79
C SER A 412 -21.05 -6.01 5.09
N PHE A 413 -20.67 -4.74 4.89
CA PHE A 413 -19.32 -4.25 5.12
C PHE A 413 -19.08 -3.89 6.59
N HIS A 414 -17.82 -4.07 7.04
CA HIS A 414 -17.37 -3.82 8.40
C HIS A 414 -18.26 -4.49 9.46
N ARG A 415 -18.67 -5.73 9.17
CA ARG A 415 -19.34 -6.61 10.12
C ARG A 415 -18.32 -7.48 10.84
N TYR A 416 -18.65 -7.99 12.02
CA TYR A 416 -17.76 -8.86 12.80
C TYR A 416 -17.24 -10.05 11.98
N SER A 417 -18.06 -10.59 11.07
CA SER A 417 -17.67 -11.66 10.15
C SER A 417 -16.47 -11.36 9.23
N GLN A 418 -16.12 -10.08 9.05
CA GLN A 418 -14.93 -9.67 8.28
C GLN A 418 -13.65 -9.63 9.13
N TYR A 419 -13.77 -9.64 10.46
CA TYR A 419 -12.66 -9.46 11.39
C TYR A 419 -12.30 -10.73 12.16
N MET A 420 -13.26 -11.64 12.32
CA MET A 420 -13.14 -12.84 13.14
C MET A 420 -13.51 -14.09 12.35
N ASN A 421 -12.96 -15.22 12.76
CA ASN A 421 -13.22 -16.51 12.14
C ASN A 421 -14.48 -17.17 12.73
N PHE A 422 -15.64 -16.95 12.12
CA PHE A 422 -16.92 -17.54 12.54
C PHE A 422 -17.05 -19.04 12.26
N SER A 423 -16.08 -19.65 11.58
CA SER A 423 -15.99 -21.12 11.51
C SER A 423 -15.47 -21.72 12.82
N HIS A 424 -14.83 -20.93 13.67
CA HIS A 424 -14.33 -21.38 14.97
C HIS A 424 -15.47 -21.40 16.02
N PRO A 425 -15.72 -22.53 16.73
CA PRO A 425 -16.83 -22.66 17.68
C PRO A 425 -16.85 -21.56 18.74
N LEU A 426 -15.70 -21.24 19.34
CA LEU A 426 -15.57 -20.21 20.37
C LEU A 426 -16.05 -18.81 19.93
N VAL A 427 -15.82 -18.46 18.65
CA VAL A 427 -16.28 -17.16 18.10
C VAL A 427 -17.77 -17.21 17.82
N LYS A 428 -18.23 -18.31 17.19
CA LYS A 428 -19.63 -18.48 16.79
C LYS A 428 -20.60 -18.50 17.99
N GLU A 429 -20.16 -19.04 19.12
CA GLU A 429 -20.99 -19.12 20.34
C GLU A 429 -21.15 -17.76 21.04
N ARG A 430 -20.11 -16.91 21.03
CA ARG A 430 -20.10 -15.66 21.80
C ARG A 430 -20.48 -14.41 21.01
N PHE A 431 -20.27 -14.39 19.69
CA PHE A 431 -20.44 -13.20 18.87
C PHE A 431 -21.50 -13.38 17.78
N ASP A 432 -22.13 -12.28 17.39
CA ASP A 432 -23.01 -12.24 16.21
C ASP A 432 -22.20 -11.84 14.97
N PRO A 433 -22.19 -12.65 13.89
CA PRO A 433 -21.48 -12.30 12.64
C PRO A 433 -22.02 -11.01 11.98
N LYS A 434 -23.25 -10.59 12.29
CA LYS A 434 -23.89 -9.39 11.77
C LYS A 434 -23.70 -8.15 12.66
N ALA A 435 -23.04 -8.29 13.81
CA ALA A 435 -22.71 -7.15 14.67
C ALA A 435 -21.91 -6.09 13.89
N CYS A 436 -22.24 -4.82 14.13
CA CYS A 436 -21.57 -3.70 13.49
C CYS A 436 -20.21 -3.46 14.12
N ALA A 437 -19.14 -3.38 13.32
CA ALA A 437 -17.84 -2.97 13.82
C ALA A 437 -17.77 -1.44 13.93
N TRP A 438 -17.10 -0.97 14.97
CA TRP A 438 -16.64 0.40 15.12
C TRP A 438 -15.15 0.48 14.82
N ALA A 439 -14.56 1.67 14.83
CA ALA A 439 -13.14 1.86 14.61
C ALA A 439 -12.46 2.53 15.80
N TYR A 440 -11.20 2.16 15.99
CA TYR A 440 -10.30 2.95 16.80
C TYR A 440 -9.91 4.25 16.08
N GLY A 441 -9.52 5.26 16.86
CA GLY A 441 -8.96 6.52 16.36
C GLY A 441 -9.46 7.72 17.13
N MET A 442 -10.71 7.65 17.57
CA MET A 442 -11.29 8.53 18.57
C MET A 442 -12.36 7.73 19.32
N ASN A 443 -12.08 7.42 20.59
CA ASN A 443 -12.94 6.57 21.40
C ASN A 443 -12.98 7.12 22.83
N LEU A 444 -14.18 7.34 23.35
CA LEU A 444 -14.35 7.73 24.75
C LEU A 444 -14.51 6.46 25.58
N PHE A 445 -13.73 6.33 26.64
CA PHE A 445 -13.83 5.22 27.56
C PHE A 445 -14.28 5.68 28.93
N ASP A 446 -15.29 5.00 29.46
CA ASP A 446 -15.69 5.08 30.86
C ASP A 446 -14.85 4.06 31.64
N LEU A 447 -13.90 4.57 32.42
CA LEU A 447 -12.91 3.77 33.14
C LEU A 447 -13.50 3.08 34.36
N ASP A 448 -14.56 3.62 34.96
CA ASP A 448 -15.28 2.95 36.04
C ASP A 448 -16.04 1.73 35.54
N ALA A 449 -16.79 1.89 34.43
CA ALA A 449 -17.44 0.78 33.76
C ALA A 449 -16.41 -0.25 33.26
N TRP A 450 -15.27 0.20 32.73
CA TRP A 450 -14.17 -0.67 32.31
C TRP A 450 -13.68 -1.56 33.47
N ARG A 451 -13.41 -0.96 34.64
CA ARG A 451 -12.97 -1.68 35.85
C ARG A 451 -14.04 -2.67 36.33
N LYS A 452 -15.30 -2.25 36.34
CA LYS A 452 -16.44 -3.08 36.75
C LYS A 452 -16.63 -4.31 35.85
N GLU A 453 -16.56 -4.11 34.53
CA GLU A 453 -16.72 -5.16 33.52
C GLU A 453 -15.44 -5.96 33.27
N LYS A 454 -14.31 -5.62 33.93
CA LYS A 454 -13.02 -6.31 33.83
C LYS A 454 -12.54 -6.45 32.37
N CYS A 455 -12.64 -5.36 31.61
CA CYS A 455 -12.37 -5.40 30.18
C CYS A 455 -10.91 -5.74 29.84
N THR A 456 -9.95 -5.41 30.71
CA THR A 456 -8.54 -5.78 30.48
C THR A 456 -8.34 -7.29 30.61
N GLU A 457 -9.03 -7.93 31.55
CA GLU A 457 -9.03 -9.38 31.74
C GLU A 457 -9.70 -10.09 30.55
N GLU A 458 -10.82 -9.56 30.04
CA GLU A 458 -11.47 -10.07 28.83
C GLU A 458 -10.53 -9.96 27.61
N TYR A 459 -9.82 -8.84 27.48
CA TYR A 459 -8.77 -8.69 26.48
C TYR A 459 -7.64 -9.72 26.63
N HIS A 460 -7.18 -9.99 27.86
CA HIS A 460 -6.15 -11.01 28.11
C HIS A 460 -6.63 -12.41 27.74
N TYR A 461 -7.87 -12.73 28.08
CA TYR A 461 -8.51 -14.00 27.71
C TYR A 461 -8.46 -14.19 26.20
N TRP A 462 -8.97 -13.22 25.42
CA TRP A 462 -9.00 -13.34 23.96
C TRP A 462 -7.60 -13.43 23.35
N GLN A 463 -6.64 -12.65 23.84
CA GLN A 463 -5.26 -12.73 23.35
C GLN A 463 -4.64 -14.11 23.58
N THR A 464 -4.92 -14.72 24.73
CA THR A 464 -4.47 -16.07 25.06
C THR A 464 -5.14 -17.11 24.18
N GLN A 465 -6.47 -17.00 23.97
CA GLN A 465 -7.20 -17.93 23.10
C GLN A 465 -6.76 -17.84 21.63
N ASN A 466 -6.23 -16.70 21.19
CA ASN A 466 -5.76 -16.49 19.83
C ASN A 466 -4.23 -16.61 19.67
N GLU A 467 -3.52 -17.30 20.57
CA GLU A 467 -2.07 -17.55 20.45
C GLU A 467 -1.70 -18.17 19.09
N ASN A 468 -2.53 -19.09 18.58
CA ASN A 468 -2.35 -19.77 17.29
C ASN A 468 -2.92 -19.00 16.07
N ARG A 469 -3.49 -17.80 16.27
CA ARG A 469 -4.07 -16.94 15.20
C ARG A 469 -5.21 -17.60 14.41
N LEU A 470 -5.99 -18.46 15.08
CA LEU A 470 -7.16 -19.12 14.49
C LEU A 470 -8.46 -18.32 14.66
N LEU A 471 -8.57 -17.46 15.68
CA LEU A 471 -9.77 -16.65 15.96
C LEU A 471 -9.80 -15.38 15.13
N TRP A 472 -8.67 -14.67 15.02
CA TRP A 472 -8.46 -13.59 14.06
C TRP A 472 -7.00 -13.57 13.63
N LYS A 473 -6.73 -12.93 12.49
CA LYS A 473 -5.39 -12.93 11.91
C LYS A 473 -4.48 -11.91 12.55
N LEU A 474 -4.79 -10.62 12.48
CA LEU A 474 -3.91 -9.54 12.92
C LEU A 474 -4.66 -8.26 13.30
N GLY A 475 -3.91 -7.34 13.92
CA GLY A 475 -4.39 -6.03 14.32
C GLY A 475 -4.99 -6.03 15.71
N THR A 476 -5.21 -4.81 16.22
CA THR A 476 -5.82 -4.57 17.53
C THR A 476 -7.32 -4.31 17.45
N LEU A 477 -7.86 -4.08 16.24
CA LEU A 477 -9.30 -3.89 16.08
C LEU A 477 -10.10 -5.16 16.41
N PRO A 478 -9.79 -6.37 15.88
CA PRO A 478 -10.53 -7.57 16.26
C PRO A 478 -10.60 -7.83 17.77
N PRO A 479 -9.48 -7.83 18.54
CA PRO A 479 -9.58 -8.00 19.99
C PRO A 479 -10.34 -6.86 20.66
N GLY A 480 -10.28 -5.61 20.15
CA GLY A 480 -11.14 -4.52 20.62
C GLY A 480 -12.63 -4.80 20.46
N LEU A 481 -13.04 -5.24 19.27
CA LEU A 481 -14.43 -5.62 18.99
C LEU A 481 -14.91 -6.78 19.88
N MET A 482 -14.02 -7.71 20.22
CA MET A 482 -14.33 -8.84 21.12
C MET A 482 -14.46 -8.39 22.57
N THR A 483 -13.47 -7.62 23.06
CA THR A 483 -13.44 -7.10 24.44
C THR A 483 -14.63 -6.20 24.76
N PHE A 484 -15.04 -5.32 23.83
CA PHE A 484 -16.13 -4.37 24.06
C PHE A 484 -17.46 -4.80 23.41
N TYR A 485 -17.64 -6.09 23.17
CA TYR A 485 -18.86 -6.61 22.54
C TYR A 485 -20.07 -6.36 23.44
N LYS A 486 -21.12 -5.73 22.89
CA LYS A 486 -22.33 -5.27 23.60
C LYS A 486 -22.11 -4.21 24.69
N THR A 487 -20.87 -3.79 24.93
CA THR A 487 -20.49 -2.73 25.87
C THR A 487 -19.97 -1.47 25.17
N THR A 488 -20.29 -1.32 23.88
CA THR A 488 -19.99 -0.11 23.10
C THR A 488 -21.26 0.69 22.81
N LYS A 489 -21.24 2.00 23.09
CA LYS A 489 -22.25 2.98 22.69
C LYS A 489 -21.91 3.54 21.29
N PRO A 490 -22.83 3.46 20.32
CA PRO A 490 -22.59 4.05 19.00
C PRO A 490 -22.65 5.58 19.08
N LEU A 491 -21.65 6.24 18.49
CA LEU A 491 -21.61 7.69 18.32
C LEU A 491 -22.12 8.10 16.92
N ASP A 492 -22.62 9.33 16.83
CA ASP A 492 -22.99 9.93 15.55
C ASP A 492 -21.78 10.00 14.60
N LYS A 493 -22.01 9.75 13.30
CA LYS A 493 -20.95 9.67 12.29
C LYS A 493 -20.20 10.99 12.08
N SER A 494 -20.75 12.12 12.51
CA SER A 494 -20.06 13.41 12.48
C SER A 494 -18.94 13.51 13.52
N TRP A 495 -18.88 12.64 14.52
CA TRP A 495 -17.79 12.66 15.49
C TRP A 495 -16.45 12.20 14.88
N HIS A 496 -16.46 11.13 14.07
CA HIS A 496 -15.25 10.50 13.54
C HIS A 496 -15.42 10.05 12.09
N VAL A 497 -14.74 10.73 11.18
CA VAL A 497 -14.74 10.39 9.74
C VAL A 497 -13.44 9.71 9.37
N LEU A 498 -13.56 8.46 8.92
CA LEU A 498 -12.46 7.60 8.52
C LEU A 498 -12.22 7.59 7.01
N GLY A 499 -11.01 7.16 6.65
CA GLY A 499 -10.62 6.73 5.32
C GLY A 499 -9.66 7.67 4.62
N LEU A 500 -9.19 8.74 5.27
CA LEU A 500 -8.29 9.72 4.63
C LEU A 500 -6.91 9.12 4.31
N GLY A 501 -6.59 7.92 4.80
CA GLY A 501 -5.37 7.18 4.48
C GLY A 501 -5.52 6.09 3.41
N TYR A 502 -6.70 5.90 2.79
CA TYR A 502 -6.87 4.96 1.67
C TYR A 502 -8.03 5.27 0.69
N ASN A 503 -9.01 6.09 1.07
CA ASN A 503 -10.21 6.36 0.29
C ASN A 503 -10.13 7.73 -0.41
N PRO A 504 -9.93 7.79 -1.74
CA PRO A 504 -9.85 9.03 -2.49
C PRO A 504 -11.23 9.67 -2.76
N ASN A 505 -12.33 9.15 -2.22
CA ASN A 505 -13.69 9.58 -2.57
C ASN A 505 -14.49 10.11 -1.36
N ILE A 506 -13.83 10.47 -0.26
CA ILE A 506 -14.51 11.13 0.86
C ILE A 506 -14.86 12.56 0.44
N SER A 507 -16.14 12.90 0.54
CA SER A 507 -16.65 14.22 0.15
C SER A 507 -16.11 15.31 1.07
N HIS A 508 -15.94 16.51 0.50
CA HIS A 508 -15.47 17.67 1.25
C HIS A 508 -16.42 18.05 2.39
N GLU A 509 -17.73 17.92 2.17
CA GLU A 509 -18.77 18.18 3.18
C GLU A 509 -18.62 17.26 4.39
N LYS A 510 -18.45 15.95 4.17
CA LYS A 510 -18.24 14.98 5.27
C LYS A 510 -16.99 15.31 6.08
N ILE A 511 -15.91 15.69 5.40
CA ILE A 511 -14.67 16.12 6.06
C ILE A 511 -14.93 17.39 6.88
N LYS A 512 -15.60 18.39 6.31
CA LYS A 512 -15.89 19.67 6.98
C LYS A 512 -16.83 19.52 8.19
N SER A 513 -17.81 18.62 8.10
CA SER A 513 -18.76 18.39 9.19
C SER A 513 -18.17 17.60 10.35
N ALA A 514 -17.09 16.86 10.13
CA ALA A 514 -16.50 15.96 11.11
C ALA A 514 -15.80 16.68 12.26
N ALA A 515 -15.99 16.24 13.50
CA ALA A 515 -15.20 16.69 14.65
C ALA A 515 -13.76 16.16 14.57
N VAL A 516 -13.59 14.88 14.21
CA VAL A 516 -12.29 14.24 14.00
C VAL A 516 -12.23 13.59 12.62
N ILE A 517 -11.13 13.82 11.89
CA ILE A 517 -10.84 13.15 10.62
C ILE A 517 -9.63 12.25 10.78
N HIS A 518 -9.70 11.05 10.19
CA HIS A 518 -8.74 9.99 10.44
C HIS A 518 -8.06 9.51 9.16
N TYR A 519 -6.73 9.57 9.15
CA TYR A 519 -5.87 9.06 8.09
C TYR A 519 -5.55 7.55 8.28
N ASN A 520 -6.54 6.78 8.75
CA ASN A 520 -6.41 5.33 8.86
C ASN A 520 -6.12 4.72 7.48
N GLY A 521 -5.24 3.71 7.45
CA GLY A 521 -4.67 3.17 6.22
C GLY A 521 -3.19 3.53 6.03
N ASN A 522 -2.66 3.22 4.84
CA ASN A 522 -1.23 3.30 4.57
C ASN A 522 -0.77 4.67 4.04
N MET A 523 -1.67 5.49 3.49
CA MET A 523 -1.33 6.78 2.87
C MET A 523 -1.36 7.92 3.90
N LYS A 524 -0.48 7.84 4.89
CA LYS A 524 -0.38 8.83 5.97
C LYS A 524 0.04 10.22 5.45
N PRO A 525 -0.39 11.32 6.09
CA PRO A 525 -0.16 12.67 5.58
C PRO A 525 1.32 13.09 5.58
N TRP A 526 2.13 12.54 6.49
CA TRP A 526 3.59 12.74 6.57
C TRP A 526 4.41 11.90 5.59
N LEU A 527 3.76 11.05 4.78
CA LEU A 527 4.43 10.23 3.77
C LEU A 527 4.28 10.85 2.38
N ASP A 528 5.25 10.64 1.50
CA ASP A 528 5.15 11.06 0.09
C ASP A 528 3.98 10.39 -0.64
N LEU A 529 3.67 9.14 -0.24
CA LEU A 529 2.50 8.39 -0.72
C LEU A 529 1.16 8.97 -0.23
N GLY A 530 1.15 9.89 0.73
CA GLY A 530 -0.07 10.50 1.26
C GLY A 530 -0.90 11.19 0.18
N MET A 531 -2.22 11.06 0.25
CA MET A 531 -3.13 11.68 -0.73
C MET A 531 -3.04 13.21 -0.67
N LYS A 532 -2.50 13.84 -1.73
CA LYS A 532 -2.27 15.30 -1.81
C LYS A 532 -3.48 16.13 -1.40
N LYS A 533 -4.69 15.74 -1.82
CA LYS A 533 -5.94 16.46 -1.54
C LYS A 533 -6.30 16.52 -0.04
N TYR A 534 -5.87 15.54 0.75
CA TYR A 534 -6.14 15.49 2.19
C TYR A 534 -4.96 16.00 3.03
N LYS A 535 -3.75 16.10 2.49
CA LYS A 535 -2.57 16.57 3.24
C LYS A 535 -2.78 17.93 3.91
N LYS A 536 -3.50 18.84 3.24
CA LYS A 536 -3.75 20.21 3.73
C LYS A 536 -4.42 20.30 5.12
N TYR A 537 -5.26 19.33 5.48
CA TYR A 537 -5.94 19.35 6.78
C TYR A 537 -5.00 19.01 7.94
N TRP A 538 -3.92 18.26 7.65
CA TRP A 538 -2.89 17.89 8.60
C TRP A 538 -1.77 18.93 8.65
N THR A 539 -1.28 19.38 7.48
CA THR A 539 -0.15 20.33 7.41
C THR A 539 -0.45 21.71 8.00
N LYS A 540 -1.71 22.11 8.13
CA LYS A 540 -2.09 23.41 8.73
C LYS A 540 -1.79 23.49 10.24
N TYR A 541 -1.57 22.36 10.92
CA TYR A 541 -1.22 22.31 12.34
C TYR A 541 0.27 22.07 12.59
N ILE A 542 1.08 22.08 11.52
CA ILE A 542 2.53 22.07 11.62
C ILE A 542 3.02 23.52 11.59
N ASP A 543 3.81 23.89 12.58
CA ASP A 543 4.46 25.20 12.60
C ASP A 543 5.56 25.26 11.52
N SER A 544 5.26 25.95 10.41
CA SER A 544 6.19 26.11 9.30
C SER A 544 7.35 27.08 9.56
N ASP A 545 7.25 27.90 10.62
CA ASP A 545 8.25 28.89 10.96
C ASP A 545 9.36 28.29 11.83
N MET A 546 9.09 27.14 12.45
CA MET A 546 10.07 26.40 13.23
C MET A 546 11.29 26.02 12.38
N GLU A 547 12.48 26.35 12.89
CA GLU A 547 13.75 26.08 12.21
C GLU A 547 13.96 24.58 11.96
N LEU A 548 13.63 23.72 12.93
CA LEU A 548 13.76 22.27 12.80
C LEU A 548 12.87 21.71 11.67
N ILE A 549 11.65 22.21 11.53
CA ILE A 549 10.72 21.81 10.46
C ILE A 549 11.27 22.18 9.08
N ARG A 550 11.86 23.37 8.95
CA ARG A 550 12.49 23.85 7.72
C ARG A 550 13.78 23.09 7.41
N ALA A 551 14.66 22.93 8.40
CA ALA A 551 15.95 22.25 8.26
C ALA A 551 15.81 20.78 7.86
N CYS A 552 14.73 20.12 8.30
CA CYS A 552 14.44 18.72 7.98
C CYS A 552 13.52 18.52 6.77
N ASN A 553 13.19 19.57 6.01
CA ASN A 553 12.35 19.52 4.80
C ASN A 553 10.99 18.82 5.03
N ILE A 554 10.35 19.04 6.18
CA ILE A 554 9.06 18.42 6.51
C ILE A 554 7.93 19.02 5.68
N ILE A 555 7.93 20.35 5.50
CA ILE A 555 7.04 21.05 4.59
C ILE A 555 7.89 21.65 3.46
N MET A 556 7.85 21.06 2.28
CA MET A 556 8.40 21.71 1.09
C MET A 556 7.49 22.90 0.71
N LYS A 557 7.89 24.13 1.05
CA LYS A 557 7.36 25.30 0.35
C LYS A 557 7.74 25.13 -1.12
N ARG A 558 6.75 25.00 -2.01
CA ARG A 558 7.02 25.22 -3.44
C ARG A 558 7.60 26.62 -3.52
N LYS A 559 8.83 26.76 -4.01
CA LYS A 559 9.33 28.07 -4.47
C LYS A 559 8.28 28.59 -5.45
N GLN A 560 7.67 29.72 -5.11
CA GLN A 560 6.78 30.45 -6.01
C GLN A 560 7.57 30.94 -7.21
#